data_AF-A0AAU7DUP5-F1
#
_entry.id   AF-A0AAU7DUP5-F1
#
_cell.length_a   1.000
_cell.length_b   1.000
_cell.length_c   1.000
_cell.angle_alpha   90.00
_cell.angle_beta   90.00
_cell.angle_gamma   90.00
#
_symmetry.space_group_name_H-M   'P 1'
#
loop_
_entity.id
_entity.type
_entity.pdbx_description
1 polymer ?
#
loop_
_entity_poly.entity_id
_entity_poly.type
_entity_poly.pdbx_seq_one_letter_code
_entity_poly.pdbx_strand_id
1 'polypeptide(L)'
;MADRSIEVLSVSPEPDNASYGAQILETSSGTIRVREGNVTPTKPGVFIAVWRRLESGKTGPFTHSDGVDFLLVTAQENEQAGSFLIPTATLATRSIVSVAGKGGKRGFRLYPPWLTELNPQATRSQRWQAEFFQSIAALPHLPC
;
A
#
# COMPACT_ATOMS: atom_id res chain seq x y z
N MET A 1 5.02 29.01 2.35
CA MET A 1 5.17 27.56 2.55
C MET A 1 5.45 26.99 1.17
N ALA A 2 6.62 26.41 0.93
CA ALA A 2 6.99 25.95 -0.40
C ALA A 2 6.00 24.86 -0.83
N ASP A 3 5.37 25.07 -1.98
CA ASP A 3 4.60 24.05 -2.68
C ASP A 3 5.53 22.85 -2.94
N ARG A 4 5.42 21.81 -2.10
CA ARG A 4 6.15 20.56 -2.27
C ARG A 4 5.34 19.64 -3.17
N SER A 5 5.08 20.12 -4.38
CA SER A 5 4.51 19.32 -5.45
C SER A 5 5.43 18.13 -5.73
N ILE A 6 4.95 16.91 -5.51
CA ILE A 6 5.67 15.69 -5.90
C ILE A 6 5.39 15.50 -7.40
N GLU A 7 6.40 15.78 -8.21
CA GLU A 7 6.32 15.53 -9.65
C GLU A 7 6.57 14.05 -9.97
N VAL A 8 5.64 13.44 -10.71
CA VAL A 8 5.81 12.10 -11.29
C VAL A 8 6.64 12.21 -12.56
N LEU A 9 7.83 11.59 -12.55
CA LEU A 9 8.79 11.61 -13.65
C LEU A 9 8.52 10.48 -14.64
N SER A 10 8.18 9.29 -14.14
CA SER A 10 7.77 8.16 -14.99
C SER A 10 6.87 7.18 -14.26
N VAL A 11 6.12 6.38 -15.03
CA VAL A 11 5.27 5.30 -14.55
C VAL A 11 5.59 4.05 -15.36
N SER A 12 5.80 2.93 -14.67
CA SER A 12 6.05 1.64 -15.32
C SER A 12 5.25 0.51 -14.64
N PRO A 13 4.80 -0.51 -15.39
CA PRO A 13 4.14 -1.66 -14.80
C PRO A 13 5.15 -2.52 -14.00
N GLU A 14 4.70 -3.08 -12.87
CA GLU A 14 5.46 -4.10 -12.15
C GLU A 14 4.82 -5.47 -12.46
N PRO A 15 5.48 -6.37 -13.23
CA PRO A 15 4.88 -7.62 -13.68
C PRO A 15 4.39 -8.51 -12.54
N ASP A 16 5.14 -8.52 -11.44
CA ASP A 16 4.71 -9.18 -10.22
C ASP A 16 3.58 -8.40 -9.56
N ASN A 17 2.51 -9.12 -9.19
CA ASN A 17 1.30 -8.56 -8.59
C ASN A 17 0.45 -7.68 -9.54
N ALA A 18 0.57 -7.83 -10.86
CA ALA A 18 -0.22 -7.08 -11.83
C ALA A 18 -1.75 -7.11 -11.56
N SER A 19 -2.28 -8.21 -11.04
CA SER A 19 -3.70 -8.34 -10.62
C SER A 19 -4.10 -7.45 -9.44
N TYR A 20 -3.15 -6.75 -8.82
CA TYR A 20 -3.31 -5.79 -7.73
C TYR A 20 -2.84 -4.39 -8.17
N GLY A 21 -3.01 -4.05 -9.46
CA GLY A 21 -2.69 -2.71 -10.00
C GLY A 21 -1.22 -2.31 -9.89
N ALA A 22 -0.32 -3.29 -9.87
CA ALA A 22 1.10 -3.09 -9.54
C ALA A 22 1.84 -2.21 -10.56
N GLN A 23 2.34 -1.07 -10.08
CA GLN A 23 3.12 -0.10 -10.85
C GLN A 23 4.27 0.45 -10.00
N ILE A 24 5.29 0.97 -10.66
CA ILE A 24 6.37 1.78 -10.06
C ILE A 24 6.28 3.18 -10.62
N LEU A 25 6.30 4.17 -9.73
CA LEU A 25 6.41 5.58 -10.07
C LEU A 25 7.77 6.08 -9.63
N GLU A 26 8.50 6.65 -10.56
CA GLU A 26 9.66 7.48 -10.24
C GLU A 26 9.18 8.91 -10.04
N THR A 27 9.52 9.51 -8.91
CA THR A 27 9.14 10.89 -8.60
C THR A 27 10.36 11.72 -8.24
N SER A 28 10.21 13.04 -8.25
CA SER A 28 11.23 13.98 -7.74
C SER A 28 11.61 13.74 -6.27
N SER A 29 10.81 12.99 -5.51
CA SER A 29 10.98 12.74 -4.08
C SER A 29 11.23 11.26 -3.72
N GLY A 30 11.54 10.43 -4.72
CA GLY A 30 11.83 9.00 -4.53
C GLY A 30 10.92 8.08 -5.34
N THR A 31 11.11 6.78 -5.13
CA THR A 31 10.42 5.73 -5.88
C THR A 31 9.23 5.21 -5.08
N ILE A 32 8.07 5.13 -5.72
CA ILE A 32 6.80 4.70 -5.12
C ILE A 32 6.33 3.42 -5.80
N ARG A 33 6.07 2.38 -5.02
CA ARG A 33 5.36 1.19 -5.49
C ARG A 33 3.86 1.37 -5.26
N VAL A 34 3.08 1.20 -6.31
CA VAL A 34 1.61 1.33 -6.27
C VAL A 34 0.93 -0.02 -6.23
N ARG A 35 -0.15 -0.10 -5.45
CA ARG A 35 -1.06 -1.23 -5.39
C ARG A 35 -2.50 -0.77 -5.32
N GLU A 36 -3.38 -1.59 -5.85
CA GLU A 36 -4.80 -1.57 -5.59
C GLU A 36 -5.13 -2.60 -4.50
N GLY A 37 -5.79 -2.13 -3.44
CA GLY A 37 -6.27 -2.98 -2.34
C GLY A 37 -7.47 -3.79 -2.78
N ASN A 38 -7.45 -5.10 -2.52
CA ASN A 38 -8.55 -5.99 -2.84
C ASN A 38 -9.47 -6.19 -1.63
N VAL A 39 -10.73 -5.73 -1.72
CA VAL A 39 -11.76 -6.00 -0.70
C VAL A 39 -12.22 -7.44 -0.82
N THR A 40 -12.26 -8.14 0.31
CA THR A 40 -12.68 -9.55 0.34
C THR A 40 -14.00 -9.70 1.10
N PRO A 41 -14.98 -10.49 0.61
CA PRO A 41 -16.32 -10.55 1.22
C PRO A 41 -16.35 -10.98 2.68
N THR A 42 -15.39 -11.81 3.11
CA THR A 42 -15.45 -12.52 4.41
C THR A 42 -14.50 -11.97 5.47
N LYS A 43 -13.65 -11.00 5.12
CA LYS A 43 -12.62 -10.48 6.03
C LYS A 43 -12.52 -8.97 5.91
N PRO A 44 -12.57 -8.22 7.03
CA PRO A 44 -12.49 -6.77 6.99
C PRO A 44 -11.12 -6.30 6.50
N GLY A 45 -11.10 -5.08 5.97
CA GLY A 45 -9.90 -4.46 5.39
C GLY A 45 -9.59 -4.91 3.97
N VAL A 46 -8.72 -4.16 3.32
CA VAL A 46 -8.23 -4.47 1.98
C VAL A 46 -7.02 -5.38 2.05
N PHE A 47 -7.02 -6.46 1.29
CA PHE A 47 -5.86 -7.32 1.13
C PHE A 47 -4.94 -6.76 0.05
N ILE A 48 -3.64 -6.75 0.33
CA ILE A 48 -2.63 -6.41 -0.65
C ILE A 48 -1.56 -7.49 -0.78
N ALA A 49 -1.09 -7.67 -2.00
CA ALA A 49 0.04 -8.52 -2.32
C ALA A 49 1.34 -7.69 -2.35
N VAL A 50 2.34 -8.15 -1.58
CA VAL A 50 3.66 -7.51 -1.43
C VAL A 50 4.78 -8.53 -1.57
N TRP A 51 4.84 -9.17 -2.73
CA TRP A 51 5.87 -10.17 -3.04
C TRP A 51 6.53 -9.90 -4.38
N ARG A 52 7.73 -10.45 -4.55
CA ARG A 52 8.47 -10.51 -5.82
C ARG A 52 8.82 -11.94 -6.18
N ARG A 53 8.99 -12.22 -7.47
CA ARG A 53 9.60 -13.45 -7.96
C ARG A 53 11.10 -13.41 -7.63
N LEU A 54 11.59 -14.48 -7.02
CA LEU A 54 13.02 -14.69 -6.81
C LEU A 54 13.61 -15.40 -8.04
N GLU A 55 14.94 -15.35 -8.19
CA GLU A 55 15.65 -16.07 -9.26
C GLU A 55 15.35 -17.58 -9.26
N SER A 56 15.09 -18.14 -8.07
CA SER A 56 14.65 -19.54 -7.90
C SER A 56 13.23 -19.84 -8.44
N GLY A 57 12.50 -18.85 -8.96
CA GLY A 57 11.10 -18.96 -9.38
C GLY A 57 10.08 -18.95 -8.25
N LYS A 58 10.50 -18.99 -6.98
CA LYS A 58 9.63 -18.90 -5.80
C LYS A 58 9.21 -17.44 -5.53
N THR A 59 8.11 -17.25 -4.81
CA THR A 59 7.71 -15.92 -4.32
C THR A 59 8.40 -15.60 -3.01
N GLY A 60 9.03 -14.43 -2.95
CA GLY A 60 9.68 -13.89 -1.76
C GLY A 60 9.09 -12.54 -1.35
N PRO A 61 9.32 -12.10 -0.11
CA PRO A 61 8.97 -10.74 0.30
C PRO A 61 9.82 -9.71 -0.46
N PHE A 62 9.36 -8.47 -0.52
CA PHE A 62 10.25 -7.35 -0.84
C PHE A 62 11.35 -7.20 0.21
N THR A 63 12.47 -6.58 -0.15
CA THR A 63 13.53 -6.19 0.78
C THR A 63 13.52 -4.69 1.00
N HIS A 64 13.85 -4.28 2.23
CA HIS A 64 14.06 -2.88 2.57
C HIS A 64 15.11 -2.19 1.69
N SER A 65 16.04 -2.97 1.11
CA SER A 65 17.09 -2.49 0.22
C SER A 65 16.72 -2.48 -1.27
N ASP A 66 15.44 -2.67 -1.62
CA ASP A 66 14.98 -2.69 -3.03
C ASP A 66 14.99 -1.31 -3.70
N GLY A 67 15.43 -0.24 -3.01
CA GLY A 67 15.48 1.13 -3.56
C GLY A 67 14.12 1.80 -3.68
N VAL A 68 13.06 1.22 -3.10
CA VAL A 68 11.71 1.80 -3.09
C VAL A 68 11.46 2.49 -1.76
N ASP A 69 11.05 3.76 -1.82
CA ASP A 69 10.86 4.60 -0.64
C ASP A 69 9.47 4.46 -0.02
N PHE A 70 8.45 4.26 -0.85
CA PHE A 70 7.05 4.20 -0.40
C PHE A 70 6.24 3.09 -1.05
N LEU A 71 5.23 2.63 -0.32
CA LEU A 71 4.12 1.82 -0.82
C LEU A 71 2.85 2.68 -0.79
N LEU A 72 2.32 3.00 -1.97
CA LEU A 72 1.02 3.65 -2.15
C LEU A 72 -0.04 2.58 -2.42
N VAL A 73 -1.08 2.53 -1.60
CA VAL A 73 -2.21 1.61 -1.77
C VAL A 73 -3.50 2.37 -1.86
N THR A 74 -4.27 2.20 -2.94
CA THR A 74 -5.65 2.68 -3.01
C THR A 74 -6.60 1.67 -2.35
N ALA A 75 -7.57 2.19 -1.61
CA ALA A 75 -8.62 1.40 -0.98
C ALA A 75 -9.97 2.03 -1.30
N GLN A 76 -10.89 1.22 -1.82
CA GLN A 76 -12.26 1.63 -2.10
C GLN A 76 -13.21 0.55 -1.62
N GLU A 77 -14.24 0.95 -0.87
CA GLU A 77 -15.29 0.08 -0.38
C GLU A 77 -16.60 0.89 -0.34
N ASN A 78 -17.58 0.47 -1.14
CA ASN A 78 -18.84 1.21 -1.36
C ASN A 78 -18.56 2.66 -1.81
N GLU A 79 -19.10 3.65 -1.09
CA GLU A 79 -18.93 5.08 -1.36
C GLU A 79 -17.67 5.67 -0.71
N GLN A 80 -16.88 4.86 -0.01
CA GLN A 80 -15.71 5.31 0.73
C GLN A 80 -14.44 4.96 -0.05
N ALA A 81 -13.59 5.97 -0.24
CA ALA A 81 -12.33 5.83 -0.95
C ALA A 81 -11.20 6.57 -0.23
N GLY A 82 -9.99 6.07 -0.40
CA GLY A 82 -8.79 6.69 0.10
C GLY A 82 -7.54 5.97 -0.32
N SER A 83 -6.41 6.45 0.17
CA SER A 83 -5.11 5.85 -0.09
C SER A 83 -4.25 5.81 1.16
N PHE A 84 -3.32 4.85 1.19
CA PHE A 84 -2.26 4.76 2.18
C PHE A 84 -0.93 5.03 1.50
N LEU A 85 -0.16 6.00 2.00
CA LEU A 85 1.22 6.22 1.55
C LEU A 85 2.19 5.85 2.68
N ILE A 86 2.70 4.62 2.66
CA ILE A 86 3.45 4.05 3.78
C ILE A 86 4.95 4.01 3.43
N PRO A 87 5.83 4.66 4.22
CA PRO A 87 7.27 4.58 4.03
C PRO A 87 7.79 3.15 4.20
N THR A 88 8.76 2.75 3.38
CA THR A 88 9.41 1.43 3.44
C THR A 88 10.08 1.18 4.79
N ALA A 89 10.57 2.23 5.47
CA ALA A 89 11.10 2.13 6.84
C ALA A 89 10.01 1.70 7.87
N THR A 90 8.79 2.23 7.72
CA THR A 90 7.64 1.80 8.53
C THR A 90 7.29 0.34 8.21
N LEU A 91 7.28 -0.05 6.93
CA LEU A 91 7.04 -1.44 6.53
C LEU A 91 8.08 -2.40 7.12
N ALA A 92 9.35 -1.99 7.21
CA ALA A 92 10.41 -2.78 7.83
C ALA A 92 10.18 -2.95 9.34
N THR A 93 9.88 -1.85 10.04
CA THR A 93 9.53 -1.88 11.48
C THR A 93 8.32 -2.76 11.78
N ARG A 94 7.36 -2.87 10.83
CA ARG A 94 6.18 -3.74 10.93
C ARG A 94 6.41 -5.16 10.37
N SER A 95 7.65 -5.51 10.03
CA SER A 95 8.07 -6.80 9.46
C SER A 95 7.31 -7.21 8.20
N ILE A 96 6.92 -6.22 7.38
CA ILE A 96 6.23 -6.42 6.11
C ILE A 96 7.24 -6.64 4.98
N VAL A 97 8.33 -5.87 4.95
CA VAL A 97 9.48 -6.14 4.08
C VAL A 97 10.57 -6.85 4.87
N SER A 98 11.42 -7.59 4.16
CA SER A 98 12.59 -8.25 4.75
C SER A 98 13.71 -7.25 5.02
N VAL A 99 14.50 -7.50 6.07
CA VAL A 99 15.70 -6.72 6.41
C VAL A 99 16.86 -7.69 6.52
N ALA A 100 17.93 -7.46 5.74
CA ALA A 100 19.08 -8.37 5.65
C ALA A 100 18.67 -9.85 5.42
N GLY A 101 17.68 -10.06 4.54
CA GLY A 101 17.16 -11.39 4.19
C GLY A 101 16.29 -12.07 5.26
N LYS A 102 15.98 -11.38 6.36
CA LYS A 102 15.16 -11.94 7.45
C LYS A 102 13.76 -11.34 7.46
N GLY A 103 12.77 -12.20 7.72
CA GLY A 103 11.37 -11.81 7.86
C GLY A 103 10.73 -11.36 6.55
N GLY A 104 9.74 -10.48 6.65
CA GLY A 104 8.92 -10.03 5.54
C GLY A 104 7.67 -10.88 5.33
N LYS A 105 6.69 -10.27 4.65
CA LYS A 105 5.41 -10.87 4.29
C LYS A 105 5.28 -10.87 2.78
N ARG A 106 4.38 -11.73 2.28
CA ARG A 106 3.98 -11.77 0.87
C ARG A 106 2.64 -11.08 0.63
N GLY A 107 1.92 -10.77 1.70
CA GLY A 107 0.66 -10.06 1.69
C GLY A 107 0.24 -9.67 3.10
N PHE A 108 -0.56 -8.62 3.22
CA PHE A 108 -1.14 -8.20 4.49
C PHE A 108 -2.43 -7.39 4.27
N ARG A 109 -3.09 -7.00 5.36
CA ARG A 109 -4.31 -6.20 5.33
C ARG A 109 -4.07 -4.79 5.82
N LEU A 110 -4.64 -3.84 5.09
CA LEU A 110 -4.80 -2.46 5.53
C LEU A 110 -6.25 -2.25 5.96
N TYR A 111 -6.42 -1.48 7.01
CA TYR A 111 -7.70 -1.18 7.62
C TYR A 111 -7.93 0.33 7.51
N PRO A 112 -8.72 0.79 6.54
CA PRO A 112 -9.11 2.19 6.46
C PRO A 112 -9.79 2.66 7.76
N PRO A 113 -9.67 3.95 8.14
CA PRO A 113 -10.25 4.47 9.38
C PRO A 113 -11.77 4.32 9.51
N TRP A 114 -12.47 4.16 8.38
CA TRP A 114 -13.91 3.95 8.35
C TRP A 114 -14.36 2.57 8.83
N LEU A 115 -13.46 1.60 8.98
CA LEU A 115 -13.78 0.30 9.55
C LEU A 115 -13.82 0.38 11.08
N THR A 116 -14.98 0.11 11.67
CA THR A 116 -15.21 0.28 13.12
C THR A 116 -15.28 -1.05 13.88
N GLU A 117 -15.79 -2.12 13.27
CA GLU A 117 -15.97 -3.43 13.91
C GLU A 117 -14.78 -4.38 13.70
N LEU A 118 -13.60 -3.94 14.15
CA LEU A 118 -12.37 -4.71 14.01
C LEU A 118 -12.06 -5.55 15.25
N ASN A 119 -11.55 -6.77 15.03
CA ASN A 119 -10.98 -7.54 16.13
C ASN A 119 -9.75 -6.83 16.75
N PRO A 120 -9.26 -7.26 17.93
CA PRO A 120 -8.17 -6.56 18.61
C PRO A 120 -6.86 -6.47 17.81
N GLN A 121 -6.53 -7.48 17.00
CA GLN A 121 -5.32 -7.47 16.18
C GLN A 121 -5.42 -6.50 15.00
N ALA A 122 -6.57 -6.49 14.34
CA ALA A 122 -6.89 -5.56 13.26
C ALA A 122 -6.92 -4.11 13.79
N THR A 123 -7.55 -3.87 14.95
CA THR A 123 -7.58 -2.56 15.63
C THR A 123 -6.16 -2.04 15.91
N ARG A 124 -5.26 -2.88 16.43
CA ARG A 124 -3.85 -2.48 16.64
C ARG A 124 -3.13 -2.15 15.33
N SER A 125 -3.50 -2.82 14.24
CA SER A 125 -2.91 -2.57 12.93
C SER A 125 -3.45 -1.28 12.32
N GLN A 126 -4.75 -1.05 12.41
CA GLN A 126 -5.41 0.17 11.96
C GLN A 126 -4.80 1.42 12.59
N ARG A 127 -4.51 1.40 13.90
CA ARG A 127 -3.95 2.57 14.62
C ARG A 127 -2.74 3.20 13.93
N TRP A 128 -1.76 2.37 13.56
CA TRP A 128 -0.57 2.89 12.89
C TRP A 128 -0.80 3.12 11.40
N GLN A 129 -1.71 2.36 10.77
CA GLN A 129 -2.03 2.53 9.35
C GLN A 129 -2.75 3.86 9.09
N ALA A 130 -3.60 4.29 10.02
CA ALA A 130 -4.35 5.54 9.94
C ALA A 130 -3.45 6.78 9.88
N GLU A 131 -2.24 6.72 10.43
CA GLU A 131 -1.22 7.79 10.33
C GLU A 131 -0.80 8.06 8.88
N PHE A 132 -0.97 7.08 7.98
CA PHE A 132 -0.56 7.14 6.57
C PHE A 132 -1.75 7.23 5.62
N PHE A 133 -2.97 7.40 6.15
CA PHE A 133 -4.19 7.34 5.37
C PHE A 133 -4.68 8.73 4.96
N GLN A 134 -5.05 8.88 3.70
CA GLN A 134 -5.71 10.07 3.16
C GLN A 134 -7.05 9.67 2.54
N SER A 135 -8.14 10.31 2.99
CA SER A 135 -9.44 10.14 2.36
C SER A 135 -9.46 10.85 1.01
N ILE A 136 -10.05 10.17 0.01
CA ILE A 136 -10.38 10.74 -1.29
C ILE A 136 -11.87 11.02 -1.24
N ALA A 137 -12.24 12.28 -1.06
CA ALA A 137 -13.64 12.66 -1.15
C ALA A 137 -14.11 12.41 -2.59
N ALA A 138 -15.21 11.68 -2.75
CA ALA A 138 -15.95 11.72 -4.01
C ALA A 138 -16.33 13.17 -4.25
N LEU A 139 -16.05 13.70 -5.46
CA LEU A 139 -16.63 14.97 -5.87
C LEU A 139 -18.14 14.86 -5.64
N PRO A 140 -18.79 15.86 -5.01
CA PRO A 140 -20.24 15.84 -4.91
C PRO A 140 -20.79 15.65 -6.32
N HIS A 141 -21.66 14.65 -6.47
CA HIS A 141 -22.40 14.41 -7.70
C HIS A 141 -22.94 15.75 -8.17
N LEU A 142 -22.45 16.24 -9.31
CA LEU A 142 -23.11 17.35 -9.98
C LEU A 142 -24.47 16.80 -10.42
N PRO A 143 -25.61 17.35 -9.96
CA PRO A 143 -26.89 17.02 -10.56
C PRO A 143 -26.82 17.42 -12.05
N CYS A 144 -27.39 16.56 -12.92
CA CYS A 144 -27.42 16.78 -14.36
C CYS A 144 -28.15 18.07 -14.74
#